data_AF-B4G4V0-F1
#
_entry.id   AF-B4G4V0-F1
#
_cell.length_a   1.000
_cell.length_b   1.000
_cell.length_c   1.000
_cell.angle_alpha   90.00
_cell.angle_beta   90.00
_cell.angle_gamma   90.00
#
_symmetry.space_group_name_H-M   'P 1'
#
loop_
_entity.id
_entity.type
_entity.pdbx_description
1 polymer ?
#
loop_
_entity_poly.entity_id
_entity_poly.type
_entity_poly.pdbx_seq_one_letter_code
_entity_poly.pdbx_strand_id
1 'polypeptide(L)'
;MKWSSSLLWLAALCASYGGICGRDPRADQWQDMSELGRQVEEIIRNEMSSRATSEEIWNNLHTSSNEVIQRAGFVAINLANKVQIAITELIASFVESLGNALGELQSFLQKERNTYRSQALQDATGMLTELNAVILDLEASLERIRGQQANNDQWELQTAEEWKLWAAILVSSVRESTEGAGTGTSKAKNITQGLNTRYGLRLHACQEGFIWAHTRFNLELQETLEIAQNSTDVLIQATVNCQVVGDECRNAVRKALKGLIEVPVQLDRFRDMAEHLLVLIEESNQCLSETLQEYAGQRLKVESELQDIIEQYGNTVSPETVTE
;
A
#
# COMPACT_ATOMS: atom_id res chain seq x y z
N MET A 1 17.12 13.49 11.47
CA MET A 1 15.82 13.07 10.92
C MET A 1 16.12 12.00 9.87
N LYS A 2 15.84 10.73 10.17
CA LYS A 2 16.08 9.58 9.26
C LYS A 2 14.82 9.34 8.44
N TRP A 3 14.52 10.20 7.48
CA TRP A 3 13.49 9.95 6.46
C TRP A 3 14.18 9.32 5.25
N SER A 4 14.71 8.11 5.43
CA SER A 4 15.08 7.27 4.29
C SER A 4 13.78 6.73 3.72
N SER A 5 13.35 7.23 2.55
CA SER A 5 12.04 6.84 2.04
C SER A 5 11.99 5.34 1.80
N SER A 6 11.12 4.68 2.54
CA SER A 6 10.87 3.25 2.48
C SER A 6 10.29 2.90 1.11
N LEU A 7 9.63 3.86 0.45
CA LEU A 7 9.17 3.79 -0.94
C LEU A 7 10.32 3.75 -1.96
N LEU A 8 11.44 4.48 -1.73
CA LEU A 8 12.63 4.31 -2.58
C LEU A 8 13.34 3.00 -2.33
N TRP A 9 13.26 2.47 -1.11
CA TRP A 9 13.72 1.11 -0.83
C TRP A 9 12.83 0.06 -1.51
N LEU A 10 11.51 0.23 -1.56
CA LEU A 10 10.57 -0.63 -2.31
C LEU A 10 10.89 -0.61 -3.82
N ALA A 11 11.08 0.58 -4.38
CA ALA A 11 11.48 0.75 -5.78
C ALA A 11 12.87 0.17 -6.06
N ALA A 12 13.85 0.36 -5.17
CA ALA A 12 15.20 -0.19 -5.30
C ALA A 12 15.25 -1.71 -5.12
N LEU A 13 14.45 -2.27 -4.20
CA LEU A 13 14.30 -3.71 -4.00
C LEU A 13 13.67 -4.38 -5.24
N CYS A 14 12.72 -3.72 -5.89
CA CYS A 14 12.16 -4.18 -7.16
C CYS A 14 13.10 -4.03 -8.37
N ALA A 15 13.90 -2.96 -8.42
CA ALA A 15 14.85 -2.71 -9.51
C ALA A 15 16.11 -3.61 -9.42
N SER A 16 16.40 -4.18 -8.25
CA SER A 16 17.54 -5.09 -8.10
C SER A 16 17.31 -6.41 -8.85
N TYR A 17 18.29 -6.80 -9.68
CA TYR A 17 18.28 -8.03 -10.48
C TYR A 17 18.02 -9.26 -9.58
N GLY A 18 16.80 -9.80 -9.63
CA GLY A 18 16.39 -10.97 -8.84
C GLY A 18 15.58 -10.69 -7.57
N GLY A 19 15.13 -9.45 -7.34
CA GLY A 19 14.22 -9.10 -6.24
C GLY A 19 12.84 -9.76 -6.37
N ILE A 20 12.05 -9.68 -5.29
CA ILE A 20 10.69 -10.24 -5.11
C ILE A 20 9.79 -9.98 -6.34
N CYS A 21 9.99 -8.84 -7.02
CA CYS A 21 9.22 -8.35 -8.15
C CYS A 21 9.53 -9.07 -9.49
N GLY A 22 10.59 -9.90 -9.55
CA GLY A 22 11.02 -10.62 -10.75
C GLY A 22 10.41 -12.03 -10.91
N ARG A 23 9.57 -12.49 -9.98
CA ARG A 23 9.02 -13.87 -9.99
C ARG A 23 7.50 -13.97 -10.26
N ASP A 24 6.76 -12.87 -10.37
CA ASP A 24 5.29 -12.90 -10.52
C ASP A 24 4.86 -12.78 -12.00
N PRO A 25 3.89 -13.59 -12.49
CA PRO A 25 3.27 -13.45 -13.81
C PRO A 25 2.53 -12.11 -14.08
N ARG A 26 2.44 -11.19 -13.12
CA ARG A 26 1.80 -9.85 -13.23
C ARG A 26 2.76 -8.73 -13.65
N ALA A 27 3.44 -8.94 -14.79
CA ALA A 27 4.56 -8.10 -15.27
C ALA A 27 4.23 -6.61 -15.53
N ASP A 28 2.96 -6.26 -15.77
CA ASP A 28 2.50 -4.89 -16.02
C ASP A 28 2.52 -4.02 -14.74
N GLN A 29 2.21 -4.60 -13.59
CA GLN A 29 2.11 -3.89 -12.31
C GLN A 29 3.46 -3.43 -11.78
N TRP A 30 4.49 -4.25 -12.01
CA TRP A 30 5.86 -3.95 -11.62
C TRP A 30 6.56 -3.02 -12.62
N GLN A 31 6.01 -2.87 -13.82
CA GLN A 31 6.58 -2.03 -14.87
C GLN A 31 6.47 -0.53 -14.54
N ASP A 32 5.33 -0.07 -14.02
CA ASP A 32 5.15 1.33 -13.62
C ASP A 32 6.04 1.69 -12.42
N MET A 33 6.19 0.78 -11.45
CA MET A 33 7.04 1.00 -10.28
C MET A 33 8.53 0.89 -10.64
N SER A 34 8.89 0.05 -11.60
CA SER A 34 10.24 -0.03 -12.18
C SER A 34 10.60 1.24 -12.96
N GLU A 35 9.66 1.78 -13.75
CA GLU A 35 9.85 3.04 -14.48
C GLU A 35 9.99 4.24 -13.53
N LEU A 36 9.20 4.29 -12.45
CA LEU A 36 9.37 5.29 -11.39
C LEU A 36 10.71 5.12 -10.67
N GLY A 37 11.11 3.88 -10.37
CA GLY A 37 12.43 3.58 -9.82
C GLY A 37 13.56 4.09 -10.71
N ARG A 38 13.43 3.90 -12.04
CA ARG A 38 14.37 4.39 -13.06
C ARG A 38 14.42 5.92 -13.10
N GLN A 39 13.27 6.59 -13.03
CA GLN A 39 13.21 8.06 -12.99
C GLN A 39 13.88 8.62 -11.74
N VAL A 40 13.67 8.02 -10.58
CA VAL A 40 14.36 8.46 -9.36
C VAL A 40 15.86 8.15 -9.42
N GLU A 41 16.26 6.98 -9.93
CA GLU A 41 17.66 6.66 -10.13
C GLU A 41 18.34 7.67 -11.08
N GLU A 42 17.65 8.10 -12.13
CA GLU A 42 18.12 9.11 -13.09
C GLU A 42 18.31 10.49 -12.42
N ILE A 43 17.37 10.91 -11.57
CA ILE A 43 17.50 12.16 -10.79
C ILE A 43 18.67 12.06 -9.82
N ILE A 44 18.79 10.96 -9.06
CA ILE A 44 19.89 10.73 -8.13
C ILE A 44 21.23 10.76 -8.88
N ARG A 45 21.32 10.11 -10.05
CA ARG A 45 22.54 10.04 -10.86
C ARG A 45 22.94 11.42 -11.40
N ASN A 46 21.96 12.21 -11.85
CA ASN A 46 22.18 13.58 -12.32
C ASN A 46 22.67 14.49 -11.18
N GLU A 47 22.10 14.37 -9.98
CA GLU A 47 22.52 15.15 -8.81
C GLU A 47 23.86 14.67 -8.23
N MET A 48 24.18 13.38 -8.27
CA MET A 48 25.52 12.89 -7.90
C MET A 48 26.61 13.40 -8.85
N SER A 49 26.28 13.58 -10.14
CA SER A 49 27.20 14.11 -11.14
C SER A 49 27.59 15.58 -10.90
N SER A 50 26.78 16.32 -10.12
CA SER A 50 27.02 17.73 -9.76
C SER A 50 27.87 17.90 -8.49
N ARG A 51 28.32 16.80 -7.85
CA ARG A 51 29.02 16.76 -6.54
C ARG A 51 28.18 17.30 -5.37
N ALA A 52 26.85 17.30 -5.48
CA ALA A 52 25.98 17.60 -4.37
C ALA A 52 26.20 16.61 -3.21
N THR A 53 26.18 17.11 -1.97
CA THR A 53 26.19 16.26 -0.77
C THR A 53 24.92 15.41 -0.72
N SER A 54 24.92 14.29 0.01
CA SER A 54 23.72 13.44 0.14
C SER A 54 22.51 14.25 0.62
N GLU A 55 22.70 15.22 1.51
CA GLU A 55 21.63 16.08 2.03
C GLU A 55 21.12 17.10 0.98
N GLU A 56 21.99 17.62 0.13
CA GLU A 56 21.61 18.46 -1.03
C GLU A 56 20.91 17.67 -2.13
N ILE A 57 21.37 16.44 -2.42
CA ILE A 57 20.69 15.53 -3.35
C ILE A 57 19.27 15.26 -2.86
N TRP A 58 19.10 15.00 -1.55
CA TRP A 58 17.79 14.75 -0.96
C TRP A 58 16.88 15.98 -0.98
N ASN A 59 17.40 17.15 -0.60
CA ASN A 59 16.64 18.39 -0.68
C ASN A 59 16.27 18.72 -2.14
N ASN A 60 17.18 18.52 -3.09
CA ASN A 60 16.89 18.73 -4.51
C ASN A 60 15.86 17.74 -5.03
N LEU A 61 15.92 16.46 -4.68
CA LEU A 61 14.88 15.47 -5.01
C LEU A 61 13.50 15.90 -4.46
N HIS A 62 13.48 16.38 -3.22
CA HIS A 62 12.30 16.93 -2.55
C HIS A 62 11.80 18.24 -3.13
N THR A 63 12.59 18.97 -3.91
CA THR A 63 12.22 20.30 -4.40
C THR A 63 11.96 20.31 -5.91
N SER A 64 12.75 19.54 -6.69
CA SER A 64 12.67 19.44 -8.15
C SER A 64 11.75 18.32 -8.64
N SER A 65 11.41 17.36 -7.77
CA SER A 65 10.72 16.11 -8.16
C SER A 65 9.44 15.82 -7.39
N ASN A 66 8.78 16.85 -6.86
CA ASN A 66 7.54 16.71 -6.07
C ASN A 66 6.42 15.99 -6.83
N GLU A 67 6.29 16.24 -8.14
CA GLU A 67 5.33 15.50 -8.98
C GLU A 67 5.69 14.01 -9.10
N VAL A 68 6.98 13.66 -9.09
CA VAL A 68 7.43 12.26 -9.14
C VAL A 68 7.19 11.57 -7.81
N ILE A 69 7.49 12.23 -6.69
CA ILE A 69 7.21 11.71 -5.34
C ILE A 69 5.71 11.48 -5.17
N GLN A 70 4.87 12.44 -5.61
CA GLN A 70 3.41 12.30 -5.56
C GLN A 70 2.90 11.15 -6.43
N ARG A 71 3.40 11.03 -7.65
CA ARG A 71 3.07 9.89 -8.53
C ARG A 71 3.54 8.55 -7.94
N ALA A 72 4.70 8.51 -7.31
CA ALA A 72 5.22 7.31 -6.68
C ALA A 72 4.35 6.86 -5.49
N GLY A 73 3.88 7.81 -4.67
CA GLY A 73 2.91 7.54 -3.61
C GLY A 73 1.62 6.92 -4.16
N PHE A 74 1.05 7.55 -5.20
CA PHE A 74 -0.17 7.06 -5.85
C PHE A 74 -0.02 5.65 -6.46
N VAL A 75 1.10 5.38 -7.13
CA VAL A 75 1.38 4.05 -7.69
C VAL A 75 1.55 3.01 -6.58
N ALA A 76 2.23 3.35 -5.49
CA ALA A 76 2.43 2.45 -4.37
C ALA A 76 1.11 2.08 -3.67
N ILE A 77 0.21 3.05 -3.48
CA ILE A 77 -1.13 2.81 -2.92
C ILE A 77 -1.95 1.90 -3.83
N ASN A 78 -1.98 2.20 -5.13
CA ASN A 78 -2.69 1.36 -6.10
C ASN A 78 -2.14 -0.07 -6.15
N LEU A 79 -0.82 -0.23 -6.08
CA LEU A 79 -0.21 -1.55 -6.02
C LEU A 79 -0.63 -2.27 -4.74
N ALA A 80 -0.51 -1.62 -3.58
CA ALA A 80 -0.90 -2.20 -2.30
C ALA A 80 -2.38 -2.67 -2.31
N ASN A 81 -3.27 -1.86 -2.88
CA ASN A 81 -4.69 -2.18 -3.01
C ASN A 81 -4.94 -3.35 -3.98
N LYS A 82 -4.26 -3.39 -5.12
CA LYS A 82 -4.38 -4.51 -6.07
C LYS A 82 -3.86 -5.82 -5.48
N VAL A 83 -2.73 -5.79 -4.77
CA VAL A 83 -2.18 -6.97 -4.09
C VAL A 83 -3.17 -7.45 -3.02
N GLN A 84 -3.73 -6.54 -2.21
CA GLN A 84 -4.73 -6.86 -1.20
C GLN A 84 -5.98 -7.53 -1.79
N ILE A 85 -6.50 -7.03 -2.92
CA ILE A 85 -7.64 -7.66 -3.62
C ILE A 85 -7.30 -9.08 -4.04
N ALA A 86 -6.14 -9.30 -4.66
CA ALA A 86 -5.73 -10.63 -5.09
C ALA A 86 -5.53 -11.60 -3.91
N ILE A 87 -4.99 -11.13 -2.79
CA ILE A 87 -4.86 -11.93 -1.56
C ILE A 87 -6.23 -12.31 -1.01
N THR A 88 -7.18 -11.38 -1.03
CA THR A 88 -8.56 -11.62 -0.58
C THR A 88 -9.23 -12.69 -1.46
N GLU A 89 -9.06 -12.62 -2.78
CA GLU A 89 -9.55 -13.64 -3.72
C GLU A 89 -8.88 -15.01 -3.50
N LEU A 90 -7.57 -15.01 -3.25
CA LEU A 90 -6.81 -16.23 -2.97
C LEU A 90 -7.30 -16.92 -1.68
N ILE A 91 -7.55 -16.14 -0.62
CA ILE A 91 -8.09 -16.65 0.65
C ILE A 91 -9.49 -17.20 0.46
N ALA A 92 -10.39 -16.47 -0.21
CA ALA A 92 -11.76 -16.92 -0.45
C ALA A 92 -11.79 -18.26 -1.20
N SER A 93 -10.98 -18.38 -2.27
CA SER A 93 -10.81 -19.63 -3.02
C SER A 93 -10.25 -20.75 -2.14
N PHE A 94 -9.30 -20.43 -1.26
CA PHE A 94 -8.71 -21.44 -0.37
C PHE A 94 -9.70 -21.95 0.68
N VAL A 95 -10.48 -21.05 1.29
CA VAL A 95 -11.56 -21.39 2.24
C VAL A 95 -12.57 -22.32 1.58
N GLU A 96 -13.00 -22.02 0.35
CA GLU A 96 -13.91 -22.88 -0.40
C GLU A 96 -13.31 -24.28 -0.64
N SER A 97 -12.04 -24.33 -1.10
CA SER A 97 -11.33 -25.59 -1.33
C SER A 97 -11.20 -26.43 -0.05
N LEU A 98 -10.83 -25.82 1.08
CA LEU A 98 -10.75 -26.47 2.39
C LEU A 98 -12.11 -26.99 2.85
N GLY A 99 -13.17 -26.20 2.68
CA GLY A 99 -14.54 -26.60 3.01
C GLY A 99 -14.98 -27.85 2.24
N ASN A 100 -14.71 -27.89 0.93
CA ASN A 100 -14.99 -29.04 0.07
C ASN A 100 -14.20 -30.28 0.51
N ALA A 101 -12.88 -30.13 0.74
CA ALA A 101 -12.01 -31.21 1.18
C ALA A 101 -12.42 -31.79 2.53
N LEU A 102 -12.77 -30.93 3.50
CA LEU A 102 -13.28 -31.34 4.80
C LEU A 102 -14.58 -32.14 4.67
N GLY A 103 -15.51 -31.71 3.80
CA GLY A 103 -16.75 -32.42 3.52
C GLY A 103 -16.52 -33.82 2.92
N GLU A 104 -15.60 -33.94 1.97
CA GLU A 104 -15.21 -35.22 1.37
C GLU A 104 -14.58 -36.17 2.40
N LEU A 105 -13.62 -35.67 3.19
CA LEU A 105 -12.95 -36.45 4.23
C LEU A 105 -13.92 -36.96 5.30
N GLN A 106 -14.87 -36.12 5.72
CA GLN A 106 -15.92 -36.53 6.66
C GLN A 106 -16.79 -37.66 6.08
N SER A 107 -17.16 -37.58 4.80
CA SER A 107 -17.89 -38.64 4.09
C SER A 107 -17.09 -39.95 4.02
N PHE A 108 -15.77 -39.89 3.78
CA PHE A 108 -14.90 -41.05 3.80
C PHE A 108 -14.78 -41.65 5.21
N LEU A 109 -14.59 -40.80 6.23
CA LEU A 109 -14.51 -41.21 7.63
C LEU A 109 -15.73 -42.01 8.09
N GLN A 110 -16.93 -41.56 7.74
CA GLN A 110 -18.18 -42.24 8.14
C GLN A 110 -18.33 -43.66 7.55
N LYS A 111 -17.70 -43.91 6.40
CA LYS A 111 -17.79 -45.19 5.68
C LYS A 111 -16.61 -46.12 5.96
N GLU A 112 -15.54 -45.59 6.54
CA GLU A 112 -14.30 -46.32 6.74
C GLU A 112 -14.37 -47.28 7.94
N ARG A 113 -13.99 -48.54 7.73
CA ARG A 113 -13.99 -49.59 8.77
C ARG A 113 -12.59 -49.97 9.21
N ASN A 114 -11.56 -49.65 8.42
CA ASN A 114 -10.16 -49.91 8.76
C ASN A 114 -9.66 -48.87 9.76
N THR A 115 -9.22 -49.33 10.94
CA THR A 115 -8.76 -48.46 12.03
C THR A 115 -7.56 -47.59 11.66
N TYR A 116 -6.58 -48.11 10.90
CA TYR A 116 -5.40 -47.34 10.50
C TYR A 116 -5.75 -46.22 9.51
N ARG A 117 -6.62 -46.52 8.55
CA ARG A 117 -7.12 -45.54 7.59
C ARG A 117 -8.02 -44.51 8.27
N SER A 118 -8.90 -44.96 9.17
CA SER A 118 -9.75 -44.07 9.97
C SER A 118 -8.90 -43.08 10.77
N GLN A 119 -7.85 -43.53 11.45
CA GLN A 119 -6.93 -42.64 12.16
C GLN A 119 -6.23 -41.65 11.22
N ALA A 120 -5.72 -42.12 10.07
CA ALA A 120 -5.04 -41.24 9.11
C ALA A 120 -5.98 -40.15 8.58
N LEU A 121 -7.23 -40.50 8.28
CA LEU A 121 -8.26 -39.54 7.86
C LEU A 121 -8.61 -38.58 9.01
N GLN A 122 -8.71 -39.04 10.26
CA GLN A 122 -8.93 -38.17 11.42
C GLN A 122 -7.79 -37.16 11.60
N ASP A 123 -6.53 -37.61 11.48
CA ASP A 123 -5.36 -36.74 11.59
C ASP A 123 -5.38 -35.66 10.49
N ALA A 124 -5.72 -36.05 9.24
CA ALA A 124 -5.87 -35.12 8.12
C ALA A 124 -7.02 -34.12 8.32
N THR A 125 -8.20 -34.60 8.74
CA THR A 125 -9.35 -33.73 9.04
C THR A 125 -9.04 -32.75 10.17
N GLY A 126 -8.33 -33.19 11.21
CA GLY A 126 -7.90 -32.32 12.31
C GLY A 126 -7.03 -31.16 11.82
N MET A 127 -5.98 -31.46 11.05
CA MET A 127 -5.09 -30.45 10.47
C MET A 127 -5.82 -29.48 9.54
N LEU A 128 -6.67 -29.98 8.64
CA LEU A 128 -7.42 -29.11 7.72
C LEU A 128 -8.47 -28.26 8.45
N THR A 129 -9.03 -28.76 9.56
CA THR A 129 -9.96 -27.98 10.39
C THR A 129 -9.23 -26.83 11.09
N GLU A 130 -8.06 -27.10 11.67
CA GLU A 130 -7.20 -26.09 12.28
C GLU A 130 -6.78 -25.03 11.25
N LEU A 131 -6.32 -25.46 10.08
CA LEU A 131 -5.93 -24.58 8.99
C LEU A 131 -7.09 -23.68 8.52
N ASN A 132 -8.29 -24.27 8.33
CA ASN A 132 -9.48 -23.53 7.94
C ASN A 132 -9.88 -22.48 8.98
N ALA A 133 -9.76 -22.79 10.28
CA ALA A 133 -10.05 -21.83 11.34
C ALA A 133 -9.08 -20.62 11.28
N VAL A 134 -7.78 -20.86 11.13
CA VAL A 134 -6.78 -19.78 11.06
C VAL A 134 -6.98 -18.90 9.82
N ILE A 135 -7.35 -19.49 8.68
CA ILE A 135 -7.60 -18.73 7.44
C ILE A 135 -8.87 -17.87 7.56
N LEU A 136 -9.94 -18.38 8.17
CA LEU A 136 -11.16 -17.61 8.42
C LEU A 136 -10.90 -16.41 9.35
N ASP A 137 -10.10 -16.60 10.40
CA ASP A 137 -9.69 -15.51 11.30
C ASP A 137 -8.84 -14.46 10.57
N LEU A 138 -7.98 -14.90 9.65
CA LEU A 138 -7.19 -14.02 8.81
C LEU A 138 -8.08 -13.24 7.83
N GLU A 139 -9.03 -13.90 7.17
CA GLU A 139 -10.03 -13.26 6.29
C GLU A 139 -10.77 -12.14 7.02
N ALA A 140 -11.25 -12.40 8.24
CA ALA A 140 -11.92 -11.40 9.07
C ALA A 140 -10.99 -10.22 9.44
N SER A 141 -9.70 -10.48 9.62
CA SER A 141 -8.70 -9.43 9.91
C SER A 141 -8.41 -8.57 8.67
N LEU A 142 -8.32 -9.17 7.49
CA LEU A 142 -8.17 -8.44 6.22
C LEU A 142 -9.39 -7.58 5.90
N GLU A 143 -10.60 -8.05 6.18
CA GLU A 143 -11.82 -7.26 5.94
C GLU A 143 -11.87 -6.05 6.88
N ARG A 144 -11.38 -6.17 8.13
CA ARG A 144 -11.21 -5.02 9.03
C ARG A 144 -10.21 -4.00 8.49
N ILE A 145 -9.05 -4.45 8.00
CA ILE A 145 -8.04 -3.59 7.35
C ILE A 145 -8.66 -2.84 6.17
N ARG A 146 -9.35 -3.56 5.29
CA ARG A 146 -10.03 -3.00 4.12
C ARG A 146 -11.07 -1.95 4.51
N GLY A 147 -11.88 -2.25 5.52
CA GLY A 147 -12.89 -1.33 6.04
C GLY A 147 -12.30 0.00 6.53
N GLN A 148 -11.10 -0.01 7.12
CA GLN A 148 -10.41 1.22 7.51
C GLN A 148 -9.67 1.91 6.35
N GLN A 149 -9.11 1.14 5.40
CA GLN A 149 -8.44 1.69 4.21
C GLN A 149 -9.39 2.44 3.27
N ALA A 150 -10.65 1.99 3.14
CA ALA A 150 -11.63 2.64 2.27
C ALA A 150 -11.85 4.14 2.62
N ASN A 151 -11.61 4.53 3.89
CA ASN A 151 -11.68 5.92 4.31
C ASN A 151 -10.43 6.75 3.89
N ASN A 152 -9.32 6.09 3.55
CA ASN A 152 -8.06 6.72 3.18
C ASN A 152 -7.90 6.96 1.67
N ASP A 153 -8.29 6.00 0.83
CA ASP A 153 -8.04 6.12 -0.62
C ASP A 153 -8.81 7.29 -1.26
N GLN A 154 -9.92 7.70 -0.63
CA GLN A 154 -10.77 8.76 -1.14
C GLN A 154 -10.14 10.16 -1.00
N TRP A 155 -9.31 10.40 0.01
CA TRP A 155 -8.78 11.74 0.24
C TRP A 155 -7.64 12.07 -0.74
N GLU A 156 -6.75 11.15 -1.10
CA GLU A 156 -5.53 11.52 -1.84
C GLU A 156 -5.83 12.04 -3.26
N LEU A 157 -6.72 11.36 -3.98
CA LEU A 157 -7.14 11.77 -5.33
C LEU A 157 -8.02 13.02 -5.31
N GLN A 158 -9.00 13.09 -4.40
CA GLN A 158 -9.94 14.22 -4.35
C GLN A 158 -9.23 15.49 -3.86
N THR A 159 -8.44 15.37 -2.80
CA THR A 159 -7.73 16.49 -2.17
C THR A 159 -6.66 17.07 -3.11
N ALA A 160 -5.89 16.24 -3.81
CA ALA A 160 -4.83 16.73 -4.70
C ALA A 160 -5.39 17.57 -5.87
N GLU A 161 -6.46 17.12 -6.52
CA GLU A 161 -7.10 17.87 -7.61
C GLU A 161 -7.82 19.11 -7.08
N GLU A 162 -8.48 19.03 -5.91
CA GLU A 162 -9.10 20.19 -5.27
C GLU A 162 -8.07 21.29 -4.95
N TRP A 163 -6.91 20.92 -4.42
CA TRP A 163 -5.84 21.86 -4.07
C TRP A 163 -5.22 22.50 -5.30
N LYS A 164 -5.04 21.73 -6.37
CA LYS A 164 -4.55 22.22 -7.65
C LYS A 164 -5.54 23.20 -8.30
N LEU A 165 -6.84 22.86 -8.28
CA LEU A 165 -7.89 23.73 -8.80
C LEU A 165 -7.98 25.03 -7.99
N TRP A 166 -7.99 24.94 -6.67
CA TRP A 166 -7.99 26.10 -5.78
C TRP A 166 -6.81 27.04 -6.06
N ALA A 167 -5.59 26.51 -6.15
CA ALA A 167 -4.40 27.29 -6.46
C ALA A 167 -4.52 27.97 -7.83
N ALA A 168 -5.02 27.26 -8.85
CA ALA A 168 -5.21 27.80 -10.19
C ALA A 168 -6.22 28.96 -10.23
N ILE A 169 -7.33 28.85 -9.47
CA ILE A 169 -8.34 29.91 -9.35
C ILE A 169 -7.73 31.17 -8.71
N LEU A 170 -7.01 31.02 -7.59
CA LEU A 170 -6.40 32.16 -6.91
C LEU A 170 -5.33 32.87 -7.76
N VAL A 171 -4.46 32.10 -8.42
CA VAL A 171 -3.45 32.67 -9.31
C VAL A 171 -4.10 33.42 -10.47
N SER A 172 -5.20 32.89 -11.01
CA SER A 172 -5.96 33.55 -12.09
C SER A 172 -6.60 34.85 -11.62
N SER A 173 -7.18 34.87 -10.42
CA SER A 173 -7.78 36.06 -9.80
C SER A 173 -6.74 37.17 -9.56
N VAL A 174 -5.55 36.83 -9.04
CA VAL A 174 -4.45 37.79 -8.91
C VAL A 174 -4.05 38.32 -10.28
N ARG A 175 -3.86 37.44 -11.27
CA ARG A 175 -3.49 37.84 -12.64
C ARG A 175 -4.49 38.82 -13.24
N GLU A 176 -5.78 38.56 -13.12
CA GLU A 176 -6.84 39.43 -13.63
C GLU A 176 -6.85 40.78 -12.90
N SER A 177 -6.72 40.76 -11.58
CA SER A 177 -6.76 41.97 -10.74
C SER A 177 -5.52 42.86 -10.87
N THR A 178 -4.38 42.29 -11.30
CA THR A 178 -3.14 43.04 -11.54
C THR A 178 -2.89 43.31 -13.03
N GLU A 179 -3.90 43.21 -13.90
CA GLU A 179 -3.79 43.38 -15.36
C GLU A 179 -2.69 42.52 -16.02
N GLY A 180 -2.36 41.38 -15.43
CA GLY A 180 -1.30 40.50 -15.90
C GLY A 180 0.12 40.97 -15.57
N ALA A 181 0.31 41.95 -14.67
CA ALA A 181 1.62 42.30 -14.16
C ALA A 181 2.34 41.05 -13.59
N GLY A 182 3.45 40.68 -14.23
CA GLY A 182 4.09 39.38 -14.03
C GLY A 182 4.58 39.14 -12.59
N THR A 183 4.91 40.19 -11.84
CA THR A 183 5.43 40.09 -10.47
C THR A 183 4.39 39.59 -9.47
N GLY A 184 3.14 40.06 -9.55
CA GLY A 184 2.04 39.61 -8.68
C GLY A 184 1.61 38.18 -8.98
N THR A 185 1.49 37.83 -10.27
CA THR A 185 1.12 36.48 -10.72
C THR A 185 2.17 35.44 -10.35
N SER A 186 3.46 35.74 -10.54
CA SER A 186 4.55 34.84 -10.14
C SER A 186 4.62 34.65 -8.63
N LYS A 187 4.42 35.72 -7.84
CA LYS A 187 4.39 35.62 -6.37
C LYS A 187 3.21 34.76 -5.89
N ALA A 188 2.02 34.96 -6.47
CA ALA A 188 0.85 34.14 -6.15
C ALA A 188 1.05 32.66 -6.48
N LYS A 189 1.65 32.37 -7.63
CA LYS A 189 2.01 31.00 -8.02
C LYS A 189 2.97 30.36 -7.03
N ASN A 190 4.04 31.08 -6.64
CA ASN A 190 5.03 30.55 -5.70
C ASN A 190 4.42 30.25 -4.31
N ILE A 191 3.57 31.14 -3.78
CA ILE A 191 2.92 30.95 -2.47
C ILE A 191 2.01 29.72 -2.49
N THR A 192 1.10 29.64 -3.47
CA THR A 192 0.14 28.54 -3.59
C THR A 192 0.82 27.20 -3.88
N GLN A 193 1.82 27.16 -4.77
CA GLN A 193 2.60 25.95 -5.04
C GLN A 193 3.40 25.52 -3.81
N GLY A 194 4.00 26.46 -3.07
CA GLY A 194 4.75 26.17 -1.85
C GLY A 194 3.88 25.58 -0.74
N LEU A 195 2.64 26.06 -0.60
CA LEU A 195 1.68 25.49 0.35
C LEU A 195 1.31 24.06 -0.03
N ASN A 196 0.82 23.86 -1.27
CA ASN A 196 0.37 22.55 -1.75
C ASN A 196 1.49 21.51 -1.68
N THR A 197 2.71 21.90 -2.04
CA THR A 197 3.89 21.02 -1.99
C THR A 197 4.17 20.56 -0.56
N ARG A 198 4.27 21.50 0.38
CA ARG A 198 4.60 21.20 1.78
C ARG A 198 3.59 20.25 2.41
N TYR A 199 2.30 20.52 2.18
CA TYR A 199 1.24 19.70 2.76
C TYR A 199 1.06 18.38 2.01
N GLY A 200 1.25 18.34 0.68
CA GLY A 200 1.25 17.08 -0.07
C GLY A 200 2.34 16.12 0.40
N LEU A 201 3.55 16.62 0.66
CA LEU A 201 4.64 15.81 1.23
C LEU A 201 4.31 15.29 2.63
N ARG A 202 3.70 16.12 3.49
CA ARG A 202 3.28 15.69 4.83
C ARG A 202 2.19 14.63 4.77
N LEU A 203 1.22 14.78 3.86
CA LEU A 203 0.16 13.81 3.66
C LEU A 203 0.72 12.45 3.23
N HIS A 204 1.66 12.41 2.29
CA HIS A 204 2.36 11.16 1.95
C HIS A 204 3.14 10.58 3.13
N ALA A 205 3.84 11.41 3.89
CA ALA A 205 4.60 10.96 5.04
C ALA A 205 3.71 10.32 6.12
N CYS A 206 2.45 10.77 6.27
CA CYS A 206 1.49 10.14 7.17
C CYS A 206 1.17 8.69 6.77
N GLN A 207 1.13 8.38 5.47
CA GLN A 207 0.76 7.06 4.97
C GLN A 207 1.93 6.12 4.70
N GLU A 208 3.14 6.64 4.53
CA GLU A 208 4.30 5.86 4.08
C GLU A 208 4.54 4.60 4.91
N GLY A 209 4.51 4.74 6.24
CA GLY A 209 4.73 3.62 7.16
C GLY A 209 3.66 2.53 7.03
N PHE A 210 2.40 2.93 6.91
CA PHE A 210 1.30 2.01 6.69
C PHE A 210 1.41 1.30 5.33
N ILE A 211 1.58 2.06 4.23
CA ILE A 211 1.66 1.50 2.87
C ILE A 211 2.80 0.47 2.79
N TRP A 212 3.98 0.81 3.32
CA TRP A 212 5.11 -0.10 3.36
C TRP A 212 4.78 -1.41 4.11
N ALA A 213 4.26 -1.28 5.34
CA ALA A 213 3.93 -2.44 6.16
C ALA A 213 2.85 -3.30 5.51
N HIS A 214 1.84 -2.68 4.91
CA HIS A 214 0.72 -3.33 4.25
C HIS A 214 1.13 -4.09 2.98
N THR A 215 1.97 -3.48 2.14
CA THR A 215 2.52 -4.16 0.96
C THR A 215 3.38 -5.36 1.37
N ARG A 216 4.28 -5.18 2.34
CA ARG A 216 5.13 -6.26 2.82
C ARG A 216 4.32 -7.42 3.40
N PHE A 217 3.35 -7.10 4.25
CA PHE A 217 2.44 -8.07 4.84
C PHE A 217 1.76 -8.92 3.74
N ASN A 218 1.20 -8.28 2.71
CA ASN A 218 0.51 -8.98 1.65
C ASN A 218 1.43 -9.88 0.81
N LEU A 219 2.65 -9.43 0.51
CA LEU A 219 3.63 -10.23 -0.24
C LEU A 219 4.08 -11.47 0.55
N GLU A 220 4.41 -11.29 1.85
CA GLU A 220 4.79 -12.40 2.72
C GLU A 220 3.62 -13.38 2.95
N LEU A 221 2.40 -12.85 3.03
CA LEU A 221 1.20 -13.67 3.17
C LEU A 221 0.91 -14.49 1.91
N GLN A 222 1.12 -13.92 0.72
CA GLN A 222 0.92 -14.62 -0.55
C GLN A 222 1.78 -15.90 -0.61
N GLU A 223 3.07 -15.78 -0.31
CA GLU A 223 4.00 -16.90 -0.32
C GLU A 223 3.57 -18.00 0.67
N THR A 224 3.12 -17.59 1.86
CA THR A 224 2.65 -18.53 2.90
C THR A 224 1.37 -19.24 2.48
N LEU A 225 0.42 -18.53 1.85
CA LEU A 225 -0.82 -19.11 1.33
C LEU A 225 -0.56 -20.10 0.18
N GLU A 226 0.37 -19.79 -0.72
CA GLU A 226 0.77 -20.71 -1.80
C GLU A 226 1.37 -22.00 -1.23
N ILE A 227 2.22 -21.91 -0.20
CA ILE A 227 2.77 -23.09 0.50
C ILE A 227 1.64 -23.89 1.17
N ALA A 228 0.70 -23.21 1.82
CA ALA A 228 -0.43 -23.82 2.51
C ALA A 228 -1.36 -24.57 1.54
N GLN A 229 -1.69 -23.96 0.41
CA GLN A 229 -2.52 -24.55 -0.65
C GLN A 229 -1.84 -25.79 -1.24
N ASN A 230 -0.58 -25.66 -1.68
CA ASN A 230 0.17 -26.78 -2.25
C ASN A 230 0.29 -27.96 -1.27
N SER A 231 0.55 -27.67 0.02
CA SER A 231 0.66 -28.71 1.05
C SER A 231 -0.68 -29.34 1.38
N THR A 232 -1.76 -28.57 1.31
CA THR A 232 -3.15 -29.05 1.45
C THR A 232 -3.51 -29.99 0.31
N ASP A 233 -3.19 -29.64 -0.94
CA ASP A 233 -3.44 -30.48 -2.11
C ASP A 233 -2.70 -31.82 -2.00
N VAL A 234 -1.45 -31.81 -1.54
CA VAL A 234 -0.67 -33.02 -1.29
C VAL A 234 -1.32 -33.89 -0.20
N LEU A 235 -1.84 -33.28 0.87
CA LEU A 235 -2.57 -34.01 1.92
C LEU A 235 -3.85 -34.63 1.38
N ILE A 236 -4.65 -33.87 0.64
CA ILE A 236 -5.89 -34.35 0.01
C ILE A 236 -5.58 -35.52 -0.92
N GLN A 237 -4.60 -35.38 -1.82
CA GLN A 237 -4.19 -36.47 -2.70
C GLN A 237 -3.73 -37.72 -1.93
N ALA A 238 -2.98 -37.56 -0.84
CA ALA A 238 -2.57 -38.68 0.00
C ALA A 238 -3.77 -39.39 0.64
N THR A 239 -4.81 -38.64 1.05
CA THR A 239 -6.04 -39.21 1.61
C THR A 239 -6.94 -39.88 0.56
N VAL A 240 -7.01 -39.34 -0.67
CA VAL A 240 -7.78 -39.94 -1.79
C VAL A 240 -7.11 -41.23 -2.27
N ASN A 241 -5.79 -41.21 -2.43
CA ASN A 241 -5.00 -42.36 -2.89
C ASN A 241 -4.80 -43.43 -1.80
N CYS A 242 -5.24 -43.15 -0.58
CA CYS A 242 -5.33 -44.11 0.51
C CYS A 242 -6.46 -45.13 0.23
N GLN A 243 -6.35 -45.93 -0.84
CA GLN A 243 -7.28 -47.02 -1.16
C GLN A 243 -6.71 -48.39 -0.76
N VAL A 244 -5.40 -48.47 -0.55
CA VAL A 244 -4.69 -49.72 -0.21
C VAL A 244 -4.69 -49.97 1.30
N VAL A 245 -4.88 -51.23 1.69
CA VAL A 245 -4.98 -51.67 3.10
C VAL A 245 -3.61 -51.54 3.78
N GLY A 246 -3.51 -50.78 4.88
CA GLY A 246 -2.40 -50.91 5.85
C GLY A 246 -1.61 -49.63 6.18
N ASP A 247 -0.38 -49.83 6.68
CA ASP A 247 0.55 -48.79 7.17
C ASP A 247 1.04 -47.83 6.08
N GLU A 248 1.00 -48.22 4.79
CA GLU A 248 1.43 -47.38 3.67
C GLU A 248 0.59 -46.10 3.55
N CYS A 249 -0.73 -46.20 3.68
CA CYS A 249 -1.60 -45.03 3.71
C CYS A 249 -1.26 -44.11 4.87
N ARG A 250 -1.15 -44.67 6.08
CA ARG A 250 -0.83 -43.91 7.29
C ARG A 250 0.51 -43.18 7.15
N ASN A 251 1.50 -43.82 6.52
CA ASN A 251 2.80 -43.22 6.25
C ASN A 251 2.73 -42.11 5.20
N ALA A 252 1.94 -42.29 4.12
CA ALA A 252 1.73 -41.26 3.11
C ALA A 252 1.06 -40.01 3.68
N VAL A 253 -0.03 -40.19 4.44
CA VAL A 253 -0.75 -39.10 5.10
C VAL A 253 0.16 -38.40 6.11
N ARG A 254 0.89 -39.14 6.95
CA ARG A 254 1.86 -38.54 7.89
C ARG A 254 2.97 -37.77 7.20
N LYS A 255 3.44 -38.23 6.04
CA LYS A 255 4.44 -37.50 5.26
C LYS A 255 3.86 -36.19 4.72
N ALA A 256 2.63 -36.20 4.21
CA ALA A 256 1.94 -35.00 3.74
C ALA A 256 1.68 -34.01 4.90
N LEU A 257 1.24 -34.50 6.06
CA LEU A 257 1.00 -33.69 7.26
C LEU A 257 2.24 -32.88 7.69
N LYS A 258 3.45 -33.41 7.50
CA LYS A 258 4.68 -32.68 7.84
C LYS A 258 4.83 -31.36 7.09
N GLY A 259 4.27 -31.25 5.87
CA GLY A 259 4.27 -29.99 5.11
C GLY A 259 3.35 -28.92 5.70
N LEU A 260 2.38 -29.33 6.53
CA LEU A 260 1.37 -28.44 7.11
C LEU A 260 1.61 -28.11 8.59
N ILE A 261 2.50 -28.83 9.30
CA ILE A 261 2.69 -28.68 10.75
C ILE A 261 2.98 -27.23 11.17
N GLU A 262 3.78 -26.50 10.40
CA GLU A 262 4.15 -25.12 10.76
C GLU A 262 3.22 -24.07 10.15
N VAL A 263 2.37 -24.45 9.19
CA VAL A 263 1.54 -23.52 8.43
C VAL A 263 0.54 -22.77 9.32
N PRO A 264 -0.24 -23.42 10.20
CA PRO A 264 -1.13 -22.70 11.11
C PRO A 264 -0.40 -21.67 11.97
N VAL A 265 0.79 -22.00 12.48
CA VAL A 265 1.60 -21.07 13.29
C VAL A 265 2.10 -19.89 12.46
N GLN A 266 2.51 -20.13 11.21
CA GLN A 266 2.93 -19.06 10.30
C GLN A 266 1.75 -18.14 9.95
N LEU A 267 0.58 -18.70 9.65
CA LEU A 267 -0.64 -17.93 9.37
C LEU A 267 -1.14 -17.16 10.60
N ASP A 268 -1.01 -17.71 11.81
CA ASP A 268 -1.36 -17.01 13.06
C ASP A 268 -0.49 -15.77 13.29
N ARG A 269 0.79 -15.80 12.89
CA ARG A 269 1.66 -14.60 12.93
C ARG A 269 1.14 -13.49 12.03
N PHE A 270 0.52 -13.82 10.89
CA PHE A 270 -0.10 -12.81 10.03
C PHE A 270 -1.32 -12.19 10.70
N ARG A 271 -2.03 -12.88 11.59
CA ARG A 271 -3.07 -12.25 12.42
C ARG A 271 -2.47 -11.15 13.30
N ASP A 272 -1.38 -11.43 13.99
CA ASP A 272 -0.71 -10.45 14.85
C ASP A 272 -0.16 -9.26 14.04
N MET A 273 0.37 -9.53 12.83
CA MET A 273 0.78 -8.48 11.90
C MET A 273 -0.41 -7.66 11.40
N ALA A 274 -1.58 -8.28 11.17
CA ALA A 274 -2.79 -7.58 10.77
C ALA A 274 -3.29 -6.64 11.86
N GLU A 275 -3.23 -7.04 13.14
CA GLU A 275 -3.53 -6.14 14.27
C GLU A 275 -2.56 -4.95 14.32
N HIS A 276 -1.27 -5.19 14.08
CA HIS A 276 -0.30 -4.09 14.00
C HIS A 276 -0.60 -3.14 12.83
N LEU A 277 -1.03 -3.67 11.68
CA LEU A 277 -1.45 -2.84 10.54
C LEU A 277 -2.66 -1.96 10.89
N LEU A 278 -3.63 -2.47 11.65
CA LEU A 278 -4.78 -1.67 12.09
C LEU A 278 -4.33 -0.46 12.92
N VAL A 279 -3.37 -0.64 13.82
CA VAL A 279 -2.78 0.48 14.60
C VAL A 279 -2.10 1.48 13.67
N LEU A 280 -1.31 1.02 12.70
CA LEU A 280 -0.65 1.91 11.74
C LEU A 280 -1.65 2.67 10.85
N ILE A 281 -2.78 2.07 10.50
CA ILE A 281 -3.86 2.76 9.78
C ILE A 281 -4.47 3.86 10.66
N GLU A 282 -4.73 3.59 11.92
CA GLU A 282 -5.29 4.57 12.85
C GLU A 282 -4.34 5.76 13.06
N GLU A 283 -3.05 5.50 13.29
CA GLU A 283 -2.02 6.53 13.39
C GLU A 283 -1.89 7.37 12.10
N SER A 284 -1.91 6.70 10.94
CA SER A 284 -1.93 7.34 9.63
C SER A 284 -3.16 8.25 9.48
N ASN A 285 -4.36 7.76 9.80
CA ASN A 285 -5.61 8.51 9.72
C ASN A 285 -5.59 9.75 10.60
N GLN A 286 -5.06 9.64 11.82
CA GLN A 286 -4.92 10.77 12.72
C GLN A 286 -3.97 11.82 12.13
N CYS A 287 -2.78 11.41 11.68
CA CYS A 287 -1.79 12.30 11.06
C CYS A 287 -2.38 13.04 9.83
N LEU A 288 -3.15 12.32 9.02
CA LEU A 288 -3.84 12.87 7.86
C LEU A 288 -4.88 13.91 8.26
N SER A 289 -5.75 13.59 9.21
CA SER A 289 -6.76 14.51 9.71
C SER A 289 -6.16 15.81 10.25
N GLU A 290 -5.11 15.70 11.07
CA GLU A 290 -4.38 16.86 11.61
C GLU A 290 -3.73 17.69 10.49
N THR A 291 -3.10 17.03 9.52
CA THR A 291 -2.45 17.70 8.38
C THR A 291 -3.47 18.44 7.49
N LEU A 292 -4.64 17.85 7.25
CA LEU A 292 -5.73 18.48 6.50
C LEU A 292 -6.31 19.69 7.24
N GLN A 293 -6.49 19.59 8.56
CA GLN A 293 -6.97 20.70 9.39
C GLN A 293 -5.98 21.86 9.37
N GLU A 294 -4.69 21.57 9.51
CA GLU A 294 -3.64 22.58 9.41
C GLU A 294 -3.60 23.24 8.01
N TYR A 295 -3.72 22.44 6.94
CA TYR A 295 -3.77 22.96 5.57
C TYR A 295 -4.93 23.93 5.39
N ALA A 296 -6.13 23.59 5.86
CA ALA A 296 -7.29 24.48 5.79
C ALA A 296 -7.04 25.82 6.51
N GLY A 297 -6.36 25.79 7.67
CA GLY A 297 -5.97 27.01 8.38
C GLY A 297 -4.93 27.86 7.64
N GLN A 298 -3.94 27.23 6.99
CA GLN A 298 -2.94 27.95 6.19
C GLN A 298 -3.51 28.47 4.87
N ARG A 299 -4.46 27.75 4.28
CA ARG A 299 -5.17 28.15 3.07
C ARG A 299 -5.82 29.52 3.23
N LEU A 300 -6.52 29.75 4.35
CA LEU A 300 -7.13 31.04 4.65
C LEU A 300 -6.09 32.17 4.78
N LYS A 301 -4.91 31.89 5.34
CA LYS A 301 -3.83 32.87 5.44
C LYS A 301 -3.24 33.21 4.08
N VAL A 302 -3.05 32.21 3.22
CA VAL A 302 -2.60 32.41 1.84
C VAL A 302 -3.63 33.23 1.06
N GLU A 303 -4.92 32.93 1.18
CA GLU A 303 -5.99 33.72 0.56
C GLU A 303 -5.91 35.20 0.98
N SER A 304 -5.70 35.49 2.27
CA SER A 304 -5.48 36.86 2.77
C SER A 304 -4.19 37.49 2.21
N GLU A 305 -3.07 36.76 2.17
CA GLU A 305 -1.80 37.28 1.66
C GLU A 305 -1.89 37.62 0.17
N LEU A 306 -2.64 36.85 -0.62
CA LEU A 306 -2.87 37.14 -2.03
C LEU A 306 -3.80 38.34 -2.24
N GLN A 307 -4.78 38.53 -1.37
CA GLN A 307 -5.60 39.73 -1.36
C GLN A 307 -4.76 40.99 -1.08
N ASP A 308 -3.84 40.92 -0.10
CA ASP A 308 -2.91 42.01 0.19
C ASP A 308 -2.03 42.36 -1.03
N ILE A 309 -1.61 41.36 -1.82
CA ILE A 309 -0.85 41.59 -3.07
C ILE A 309 -1.69 42.37 -4.09
N ILE A 310 -2.97 42.04 -4.24
CA ILE A 310 -3.89 42.75 -5.14
C ILE A 310 -4.05 44.22 -4.67
N GLU A 311 -4.27 44.44 -3.38
CA GLU A 311 -4.45 45.77 -2.81
C GLU A 311 -3.19 46.64 -2.92
N GLN A 312 -2.02 46.06 -2.63
CA GLN A 312 -0.74 46.75 -2.80
C GLN A 312 -0.51 47.17 -4.25
N TYR A 313 -0.86 46.31 -5.22
CA TYR A 313 -0.76 46.65 -6.64
C TYR A 313 -1.65 47.85 -6.99
N GLY A 314 -2.92 47.83 -6.56
CA GLY A 314 -3.86 48.94 -6.76
C GLY A 314 -3.33 50.26 -6.19
N ASN A 315 -2.71 50.24 -5.01
CA ASN A 315 -2.11 51.42 -4.40
C ASN A 315 -0.83 51.90 -5.11
N THR A 316 -0.03 50.99 -5.68
CA THR A 316 1.21 51.34 -6.43
C THR A 316 0.98 51.81 -7.85
N VAL A 317 -0.15 51.43 -8.49
CA VAL A 317 -0.57 51.94 -9.80
C VAL A 317 -1.41 53.22 -9.66
N SER A 318 -1.90 53.51 -8.46
CA SER A 318 -2.64 54.73 -8.12
C SER A 318 -1.86 55.81 -7.33
N PRO A 319 -0.61 56.17 -7.67
CA PRO A 319 -0.07 57.48 -7.32
C PRO A 319 -0.19 58.44 -8.51
N GLU A 320 -0.87 59.57 -8.28
CA GLU A 320 -0.99 60.76 -9.15
C GLU A 320 -2.09 60.76 -10.25
N THR A 321 -3.35 60.93 -9.83
CA THR A 321 -4.26 61.89 -10.48
C THR A 321 -4.67 62.96 -9.47
N VAL A 322 -3.69 63.67 -8.92
CA VAL A 322 -3.94 64.95 -8.23
C VAL A 322 -2.86 65.94 -8.63
N THR A 323 -3.12 66.64 -9.73
CA THR A 323 -2.67 67.98 -10.12
C THR A 323 -3.38 68.26 -11.45
N GLU A 324 -4.01 69.38 -11.75
CA GLU A 324 -4.48 70.57 -11.02
C GLU A 324 -5.45 71.27 -11.99
#